data_AF-A0A8X6KQZ4-F1
#
_entry.id   AF-A0A8X6KQZ4-F1
#
_cell.length_a   1.000
_cell.length_b   1.000
_cell.length_c   1.000
_cell.angle_alpha   90.00
_cell.angle_beta   90.00
_cell.angle_gamma   90.00
#
_symmetry.space_group_name_H-M   'P 1'
#
loop_
_entity.id
_entity.type
_entity.pdbx_description
1 polymer ?
#
loop_
_entity_poly.entity_id
_entity_poly.type
_entity_poly.pdbx_seq_one_letter_code
_entity_poly.pdbx_strand_id
1 'polypeptide(L)'
;MALRFRFAKGEKVLCFHGPLLRHATCLNRKIQDNRAEYLVHYTGWSARWDEWVFATRVYKYNETNLRKQKKLEKKYKKISKTNRKVGKGCPNAEAVTFALLGTTLKMPRLAALGLQERE
;
A
#
# COMPACT_ATOMS: atom_id res chain seq x y z
N MET A 1 8.55 -4.95 27.31
CA MET A 1 8.38 -5.96 26.23
C MET A 1 9.02 -5.43 24.96
N ALA A 2 10.01 -6.13 24.40
CA ALA A 2 10.64 -5.71 23.16
C ALA A 2 9.63 -5.70 22.02
N LEU A 3 9.54 -4.58 21.28
CA LEU A 3 8.72 -4.49 20.07
C LEU A 3 9.33 -5.40 19.00
N ARG A 4 8.63 -6.49 18.68
CA ARG A 4 9.04 -7.45 17.66
C ARG A 4 8.36 -7.14 16.34
N PHE A 5 9.13 -7.18 15.26
CA PHE A 5 8.58 -7.13 13.92
C PHE A 5 7.74 -8.38 13.63
N ARG A 6 6.59 -8.18 12.99
CA ARG A 6 5.66 -9.24 12.56
C ARG A 6 6.07 -9.86 11.23
N PHE A 7 6.88 -9.16 10.44
CA PHE A 7 7.28 -9.54 9.09
C PHE A 7 8.78 -9.35 8.89
N ALA A 8 9.40 -10.24 8.10
CA ALA A 8 10.80 -10.15 7.74
C ALA A 8 11.02 -9.30 6.47
N LYS A 9 12.26 -8.85 6.28
CA LYS A 9 12.71 -8.15 5.08
C LYS A 9 12.78 -9.17 3.93
N GLY A 10 12.21 -8.85 2.77
CA GLY A 10 12.07 -9.76 1.63
C GLY A 10 10.88 -10.72 1.72
N GLU A 11 10.07 -10.68 2.79
CA GLU A 11 8.91 -11.56 2.92
C GLU A 11 7.76 -11.09 2.02
N LYS A 12 7.07 -12.05 1.40
CA LYS A 12 5.84 -11.81 0.63
C LYS A 12 4.68 -11.54 1.58
N VAL A 13 3.99 -10.43 1.37
CA VAL A 13 2.89 -9.96 2.22
C VAL A 13 1.71 -9.50 1.37
N LEU A 14 0.56 -9.35 2.01
CA LEU A 14 -0.63 -8.76 1.43
C LEU A 14 -0.85 -7.40 2.09
N CYS A 15 -0.97 -6.33 1.30
CA CYS A 15 -1.18 -4.99 1.82
C CYS A 15 -2.51 -4.42 1.32
N PHE A 16 -3.19 -3.66 2.16
CA PHE A 16 -4.36 -2.90 1.75
C PHE A 16 -3.94 -1.70 0.89
N HIS A 17 -4.40 -1.71 -0.36
CA HIS A 17 -4.34 -0.56 -1.25
C HIS A 17 -5.79 -0.19 -1.63
N GLY A 18 -6.28 0.93 -1.08
CA GLY A 18 -7.69 1.31 -1.14
C GLY A 18 -8.59 0.20 -0.55
N PRO A 19 -9.66 -0.22 -1.25
CA PRO A 19 -10.61 -1.20 -0.74
C PRO A 19 -10.17 -2.68 -0.86
N LEU A 20 -9.06 -2.95 -1.56
CA LEU A 20 -8.63 -4.30 -1.92
C LEU A 20 -7.27 -4.66 -1.30
N LEU A 21 -7.06 -5.96 -1.09
CA LEU A 21 -5.76 -6.51 -0.74
C LEU A 21 -4.97 -6.81 -2.00
N ARG A 22 -3.74 -6.30 -2.07
CA ARG A 22 -2.80 -6.50 -3.17
C ARG A 22 -1.56 -7.24 -2.69
N HIS A 23 -0.92 -7.95 -3.62
CA HIS A 23 0.35 -8.61 -3.36
C HIS A 23 1.46 -7.58 -3.25
N ALA A 24 2.29 -7.74 -2.23
CA ALA A 24 3.39 -6.84 -2.00
C ALA A 24 4.57 -7.56 -1.32
N THR A 25 5.73 -6.92 -1.31
CA THR A 25 6.95 -7.43 -0.68
C THR A 25 7.42 -6.43 0.36
N CYS A 26 7.77 -6.93 1.54
CA CYS A 26 8.35 -6.09 2.59
C CYS A 26 9.81 -5.76 2.25
N LEU A 27 10.09 -4.55 1.79
CA LEU A 27 11.45 -4.12 1.45
C LEU A 27 12.27 -3.71 2.67
N ASN A 28 11.66 -3.11 3.67
CA ASN A 28 12.36 -2.64 4.87
C ASN A 28 11.42 -2.56 6.07
N ARG A 29 11.96 -2.45 7.28
CA ARG A 29 11.18 -2.35 8.52
C ARG A 29 11.87 -1.45 9.53
N LYS A 30 11.10 -0.63 10.25
CA LYS A 30 11.60 0.24 11.33
C LYS A 30 10.57 0.34 12.45
N ILE A 31 11.01 0.69 13.64
CA ILE A 31 10.11 1.03 14.75
C ILE A 31 10.12 2.55 14.87
N GLN A 32 8.95 3.16 14.77
CA GLN A 32 8.75 4.59 14.93
C GLN A 32 7.58 4.81 15.89
N ASP A 33 7.72 5.72 16.86
CA ASP A 33 6.69 6.02 17.87
C ASP A 33 6.15 4.76 18.59
N ASN A 34 7.05 3.83 18.95
CA ASN A 34 6.70 2.52 19.52
C ASN A 34 5.77 1.65 18.64
N ARG A 35 5.69 1.93 17.34
CA ARG A 35 4.92 1.17 16.35
C ARG A 35 5.84 0.63 15.27
N ALA A 36 5.55 -0.58 14.80
CA ALA A 36 6.29 -1.18 13.70
C ALA A 36 5.74 -0.68 12.35
N GLU A 37 6.63 -0.09 11.56
CA GLU A 37 6.40 0.32 10.19
C GLU A 37 7.19 -0.56 9.22
N TYR A 38 6.59 -0.82 8.05
CA TYR A 38 7.15 -1.64 7.00
C TYR A 38 7.12 -0.85 5.70
N LEU A 39 8.24 -0.83 4.99
CA LEU A 39 8.30 -0.33 3.63
C LEU A 39 7.82 -1.44 2.70
N VAL A 40 6.74 -1.17 1.96
CA VAL A 40 6.06 -2.17 1.15
C VAL A 40 6.13 -1.78 -0.32
N HIS A 41 6.53 -2.74 -1.15
CA HIS A 41 6.52 -2.62 -2.60
C HIS A 41 5.44 -3.50 -3.21
N TYR A 42 4.51 -2.90 -3.95
CA TYR A 42 3.43 -3.61 -4.60
C TYR A 42 3.92 -4.32 -5.87
N THR A 43 3.54 -5.59 -6.05
CA THR A 43 3.95 -6.36 -7.22
C THR A 43 3.34 -5.78 -8.50
N GLY A 44 4.20 -5.46 -9.48
CA GLY A 44 3.79 -4.88 -10.77
C GLY A 44 3.63 -3.36 -10.76
N TRP A 45 4.01 -2.70 -9.67
CA TRP A 45 3.96 -1.24 -9.54
C TRP A 45 5.37 -0.64 -9.65
N SER A 46 5.47 0.64 -10.01
CA SER A 46 6.76 1.35 -10.01
C SER A 46 7.23 1.61 -8.57
N ALA A 47 8.55 1.54 -8.34
CA ALA A 47 9.17 1.80 -7.02
C ALA A 47 8.85 3.20 -6.46
N ARG A 48 8.39 4.15 -7.29
CA ARG A 48 7.90 5.45 -6.82
C ARG A 48 6.69 5.36 -5.88
N TRP A 49 5.98 4.23 -5.91
CA TRP A 49 4.80 3.97 -5.10
C TRP A 49 5.10 3.24 -3.79
N ASP A 50 6.38 3.03 -3.48
CA ASP A 50 6.79 2.38 -2.25
C ASP A 50 6.43 3.29 -1.06
N GLU A 51 5.59 2.78 -0.17
CA GLU A 51 5.11 3.52 1.00
C GLU A 51 5.48 2.81 2.30
N TRP A 52 5.73 3.62 3.34
CA TRP A 52 5.81 3.13 4.71
C TRP A 52 4.40 2.94 5.26
N VAL A 53 4.09 1.72 5.66
CA VAL A 53 2.79 1.34 6.20
C VAL A 53 2.93 0.71 7.57
N PHE A 54 1.92 0.94 8.41
CA PHE A 54 1.85 0.30 9.72
C PHE A 54 1.53 -1.19 9.60
N ALA A 55 1.95 -1.95 10.62
CA ALA A 55 1.65 -3.37 10.77
C ALA A 55 0.15 -3.74 10.61
N THR A 56 -0.76 -2.79 10.87
CA THR A 56 -2.22 -2.98 10.78
C THR A 56 -2.73 -3.12 9.34
N ARG A 57 -2.03 -2.53 8.36
CA ARG A 57 -2.38 -2.61 6.93
C ARG A 57 -1.78 -3.82 6.22
N VAL A 58 -0.81 -4.49 6.87
CA VAL A 58 -0.02 -5.58 6.29
C VAL A 58 -0.47 -6.92 6.88
N TYR A 59 -0.70 -7.88 5.99
CA TYR A 59 -1.14 -9.22 6.30
C TYR A 59 -0.13 -10.24 5.79
N LYS A 60 0.02 -11.34 6.54
CA LYS A 60 0.87 -12.45 6.09
C LYS A 60 0.24 -13.13 4.88
N TYR A 61 1.08 -13.60 3.97
CA TYR A 61 0.66 -14.47 2.88
C TYR A 61 0.26 -15.85 3.42
N ASN A 62 -1.04 -16.03 3.71
CA ASN A 62 -1.62 -17.29 4.15
C ASN A 62 -2.98 -17.52 3.50
N GLU A 63 -3.48 -18.75 3.54
CA GLU A 63 -4.75 -19.12 2.91
C GLU A 63 -5.94 -18.31 3.45
N THR A 64 -5.98 -18.06 4.76
CA THR A 64 -7.02 -17.27 5.40
C THR A 64 -7.11 -15.84 4.84
N ASN A 65 -5.98 -15.18 4.64
CA ASN A 65 -5.91 -13.82 4.11
C ASN A 65 -6.13 -13.79 2.59
N LEU A 66 -5.72 -14.84 1.86
CA LEU A 66 -6.06 -15.03 0.44
C LEU A 66 -7.58 -15.20 0.26
N ARG A 67 -8.25 -15.95 1.14
CA ARG A 67 -9.71 -16.04 1.14
C ARG A 67 -10.37 -14.70 1.39
N LYS A 68 -9.81 -13.86 2.28
CA LYS A 68 -10.27 -12.49 2.51
C LYS A 68 -10.10 -11.62 1.26
N GLN A 69 -8.94 -11.67 0.61
CA GLN A 69 -8.68 -10.98 -0.66
C GLN A 69 -9.74 -11.35 -1.70
N LYS A 70 -9.95 -12.66 -1.94
CA LYS A 70 -10.97 -13.15 -2.89
C LYS A 70 -12.38 -12.69 -2.54
N LYS A 71 -12.71 -12.63 -1.24
CA LYS A 71 -14.02 -12.12 -0.76
C LYS A 71 -14.17 -10.62 -1.02
N LEU A 72 -13.12 -9.83 -0.78
CA LEU A 72 -13.10 -8.39 -1.06
C LEU A 72 -13.26 -8.13 -2.56
N GLU A 73 -12.46 -8.81 -3.40
CA GLU A 73 -12.56 -8.69 -4.85
C GLU A 73 -13.97 -9.03 -5.37
N LYS A 74 -14.58 -10.11 -4.86
CA LYS A 74 -15.95 -10.47 -5.23
C LYS A 74 -16.97 -9.41 -4.82
N LYS A 75 -16.82 -8.80 -3.64
CA LYS A 75 -17.72 -7.74 -3.16
C LYS A 75 -17.62 -6.50 -4.05
N TYR A 76 -16.41 -6.01 -4.30
CA TYR A 76 -16.20 -4.80 -5.11
C TYR A 76 -16.49 -5.01 -6.59
N LYS A 77 -16.26 -6.22 -7.14
CA LYS A 77 -16.73 -6.59 -8.49
C LYS A 77 -18.25 -6.60 -8.62
N LYS A 78 -19.01 -6.83 -7.55
CA LYS A 78 -20.48 -6.77 -7.60
C LYS A 78 -20.99 -5.34 -7.57
N ILE A 79 -20.39 -4.50 -6.72
CA ILE A 79 -20.69 -3.06 -6.62
C ILE A 79 -20.46 -2.36 -7.97
N SER A 80 -19.36 -2.70 -8.65
CA SER A 80 -19.08 -2.13 -9.97
C SER A 80 -20.12 -2.52 -11.03
N LYS A 81 -20.75 -3.71 -10.93
CA LYS A 81 -21.77 -4.15 -11.90
C LYS A 81 -23.12 -3.46 -11.73
N THR A 82 -23.54 -3.18 -10.50
CA THR A 82 -24.80 -2.48 -10.22
C THR A 82 -24.80 -1.02 -10.67
N ASN A 83 -23.62 -0.43 -10.90
CA ASN A 83 -23.47 0.95 -11.40
C ASN A 83 -23.30 1.04 -12.94
N ARG A 84 -23.34 -0.09 -13.68
CA ARG A 84 -23.13 -0.12 -15.15
C ARG A 84 -24.38 0.26 -15.98
N LYS A 85 -25.21 1.17 -15.49
CA LYS A 85 -26.18 1.90 -16.35
C LYS A 85 -25.68 3.29 -16.76
N VAL A 86 -24.46 3.69 -16.38
CA VAL A 86 -23.82 4.91 -16.89
C VAL A 86 -22.40 4.60 -17.36
N GLY A 87 -22.15 4.85 -18.65
CA GLY A 87 -20.84 5.26 -19.19
C GLY A 87 -19.81 4.16 -19.48
N LYS A 88 -19.61 3.90 -20.78
CA LYS A 88 -18.42 3.22 -21.34
C LYS A 88 -17.15 4.06 -21.11
N GLY A 89 -16.03 3.41 -20.79
CA GLY A 89 -14.68 4.02 -20.83
C GLY A 89 -13.55 3.07 -20.40
N CYS A 90 -12.79 2.60 -21.40
CA CYS A 90 -11.43 2.02 -21.50
C CYS A 90 -10.57 1.58 -20.26
N PRO A 91 -9.58 0.67 -20.47
CA PRO A 91 -8.89 -0.08 -19.41
C PRO A 91 -7.60 0.62 -18.92
N ASN A 92 -7.63 1.13 -17.69
CA ASN A 92 -6.49 1.10 -16.76
C ASN A 92 -7.03 1.44 -15.37
N ALA A 93 -7.07 0.45 -14.47
CA ALA A 93 -7.71 0.58 -13.16
C ALA A 93 -6.95 1.46 -12.15
N GLU A 94 -5.88 2.15 -12.54
CA GLU A 94 -5.00 2.88 -11.61
C GLU A 94 -4.92 4.41 -11.82
N ALA A 95 -5.85 5.02 -12.57
CA ALA A 95 -5.90 6.48 -12.74
C ALA A 95 -7.19 7.16 -12.21
N VAL A 96 -8.23 6.40 -11.83
CA VAL A 96 -9.56 6.97 -11.50
C VAL A 96 -9.74 7.43 -10.05
N THR A 97 -8.79 7.15 -9.15
CA THR A 97 -8.90 7.60 -7.74
C THR A 97 -8.28 8.96 -7.46
N PHE A 98 -7.54 9.56 -8.41
CA PHE A 98 -6.84 10.84 -8.16
C PHE A 98 -7.72 12.10 -8.39
N ALA A 99 -8.95 11.95 -8.90
CA ALA A 99 -9.75 13.10 -9.34
C ALA A 99 -10.91 13.50 -8.39
N LEU A 100 -11.14 12.84 -7.26
CA LEU A 100 -12.29 13.13 -6.39
C LEU A 100 -11.98 13.43 -4.92
N LEU A 101 -10.71 13.51 -4.53
CA LEU A 101 -10.33 14.15 -3.26
C LEU A 101 -9.38 15.30 -3.55
N GLY A 102 -9.96 16.47 -3.83
CA GLY A 102 -9.24 17.72 -3.63
C GLY A 102 -8.82 17.80 -2.18
N THR A 103 -7.58 17.43 -1.88
CA THR A 103 -6.84 17.76 -0.66
C THR A 103 -5.36 17.39 -0.84
N THR A 104 -4.57 18.44 -1.05
CA THR A 104 -3.19 18.62 -0.58
C THR A 104 -2.17 17.49 -0.83
N LEU A 105 -1.37 17.68 -1.88
CA LEU A 105 0.09 17.59 -1.88
C LEU A 105 0.71 16.85 -0.68
N LYS A 106 0.94 15.55 -0.81
CA LYS A 106 2.02 14.88 -0.07
C LYS A 106 3.32 15.31 -0.76
N MET A 107 3.94 16.36 -0.24
CA MET A 107 5.24 16.85 -0.72
C MET A 107 6.28 15.72 -0.70
N PRO A 108 7.07 15.54 -1.78
CA PRO A 108 8.20 14.62 -1.76
C PRO A 108 9.31 15.19 -0.86
N ARG A 109 9.88 14.30 -0.05
CA ARG A 109 11.04 14.54 0.80
C ARG A 109 12.22 15.01 -0.07
N LEU A 110 12.54 16.30 -0.01
CA LEU A 110 13.86 16.79 -0.46
C LEU A 110 14.93 16.14 0.42
N ALA A 111 15.57 15.12 -0.12
CA ALA A 111 16.93 14.78 0.26
C ALA A 111 17.82 15.44 -0.79
N ALA A 112 18.32 16.64 -0.47
CA ALA A 112 19.37 17.30 -1.22
C ALA A 112 20.57 17.45 -0.28
N LEU A 113 21.61 16.68 -0.61
CA LEU A 113 23.04 16.94 -0.48
C LEU A 113 23.55 17.75 0.71
N GLY A 114 24.55 17.17 1.37
CA GLY A 114 25.21 17.76 2.51
C GLY A 114 26.03 18.98 2.17
N LEU A 115 26.30 19.76 3.22
CA LEU A 115 27.43 20.65 3.32
C LEU A 115 27.89 20.65 4.79
N GLN A 116 29.18 20.36 4.92
CA GLN A 116 30.04 20.74 6.04
C GLN A 116 29.97 22.28 6.19
N GLU A 117 30.01 22.84 7.40
CA GLU A 117 31.17 23.47 8.06
C GLU A 117 30.67 23.91 9.46
N ARG A 118 31.38 23.68 10.58
CA ARG A 118 32.38 24.59 11.21
C ARG A 118 31.96 26.07 11.05
N GLU A 119 31.73 26.85 12.09
CA GLU A 119 32.44 27.05 13.37
C GLU A 119 31.49 27.24 14.55
#